data_AF-A0A966SL54-F1
#
_entry.id   AF-A0A966SL54-F1
#
_cell.length_a   1.000
_cell.length_b   1.000
_cell.length_c   1.000
_cell.angle_alpha   90.00
_cell.angle_beta   90.00
_cell.angle_gamma   90.00
#
_symmetry.space_group_name_H-M   'P 1'
#
loop_
_entity.id
_entity.type
_entity.pdbx_description
1 polymer ?
#
loop_
_entity_poly.entity_id
_entity_poly.type
_entity_poly.pdbx_seq_one_letter_code
_entity_poly.pdbx_strand_id
1 'polypeptide(L)'
;MNFVTHLECANCVTRYDADKVHNLCPACQKPLWVKYDLDALKKNFPKKALFGRPPTIWRYLEMLPVRDPNKIVSLTETITPILETKRLAAHFGVKHLFVKDESRLPTGSFK
;
A
#
# COMPACT_ATOMS: atom_id res chain seq x y z
N MET A 1 0.13 -11.22 12.23
CA MET A 1 1.18 -10.34 12.80
C MET A 1 1.12 -9.03 12.04
N ASN A 2 1.12 -7.88 12.72
CA ASN A 2 0.98 -6.57 12.10
C ASN A 2 2.20 -5.73 12.52
N PHE A 3 2.89 -5.14 11.55
CA PHE A 3 4.12 -4.38 11.79
C PHE A 3 3.91 -2.87 11.90
N VAL A 4 2.67 -2.38 11.81
CA VAL A 4 2.33 -0.98 12.07
C VAL A 4 2.58 -0.68 13.55
N THR A 5 3.34 0.38 13.83
CA THR A 5 3.67 0.80 15.20
C THR A 5 2.83 1.97 15.65
N HIS A 6 2.79 3.04 14.86
CA HIS A 6 2.09 4.29 15.19
C HIS A 6 1.84 5.11 13.92
N LEU A 7 1.07 6.19 14.06
CA LEU A 7 1.02 7.26 13.07
C LEU A 7 1.97 8.38 13.50
N GLU A 8 2.64 9.00 12.54
CA GLU A 8 3.55 10.13 12.78
C GLU A 8 3.20 11.29 11.85
N CYS A 9 3.14 12.50 12.39
CA CYS A 9 2.93 13.68 11.55
C CYS A 9 4.12 13.90 10.61
N ALA A 10 3.83 14.06 9.31
CA ALA A 10 4.81 14.30 8.27
C ALA A 10 5.61 15.62 8.42
N ASN A 11 5.17 16.51 9.32
CA ASN A 11 5.79 17.82 9.53
C ASN A 11 6.37 17.99 10.95
N CYS A 12 5.55 17.82 11.99
CA CYS A 12 5.96 18.07 13.38
C CYS A 12 6.37 16.81 14.15
N VAL A 13 6.46 15.66 13.48
CA VAL A 13 6.90 14.35 14.02
C VAL A 13 6.15 13.83 15.25
N THR A 14 5.04 14.46 15.63
CA THR A 14 4.20 14.03 16.74
C THR A 14 3.59 12.67 16.43
N ARG A 15 3.60 11.79 17.44
CA ARG A 15 3.11 10.42 17.33
C ARG A 15 1.67 10.30 17.80
N TYR A 16 0.90 9.48 17.10
CA TYR A 16 -0.48 9.16 17.39
C TYR A 16 -0.71 7.66 17.32
N ASP A 17 -1.74 7.20 18.02
CA ASP A 17 -2.17 5.81 18.05
C ASP A 17 -2.67 5.37 16.65
N ALA A 18 -2.18 4.24 16.14
CA ALA A 18 -2.60 3.72 14.84
C ALA A 18 -3.97 3.05 14.85
N ASP A 19 -4.47 2.67 16.04
CA ASP A 19 -5.75 2.00 16.19
C ASP A 19 -6.91 2.97 16.48
N LYS A 20 -6.66 4.29 16.36
CA LYS A 20 -7.67 5.35 16.48
C LYS A 20 -7.92 6.02 15.13
N VAL A 21 -9.15 6.48 14.94
CA VAL A 21 -9.52 7.25 13.75
C VAL A 21 -8.88 8.62 13.85
N HIS A 22 -8.04 8.93 12.86
CA HIS A 22 -7.39 10.22 12.71
C HIS A 22 -7.65 10.78 11.31
N ASN A 23 -7.69 12.11 11.20
CA ASN A 23 -7.64 12.82 9.92
C ASN A 23 -6.26 13.48 9.79
N LEU A 24 -6.18 14.80 9.89
CA LEU A 24 -4.91 15.53 9.95
C LEU A 24 -4.34 15.51 11.37
N CYS A 25 -3.04 15.79 11.48
CA CYS A 25 -2.37 16.02 12.75
C CYS A 25 -3.10 17.10 13.56
N PRO A 26 -3.63 16.79 14.77
CA PRO A 26 -4.30 17.76 15.62
C PRO A 26 -3.46 19.00 15.96
N ALA A 27 -2.13 18.85 16.04
CA ALA A 27 -1.23 19.93 16.43
C ALA A 27 -0.90 20.92 15.31
N CYS A 28 -0.83 20.48 14.04
CA CYS A 28 -0.36 21.32 12.93
C CYS A 28 -1.10 21.15 11.60
N GLN A 29 -2.18 20.36 11.56
CA GLN A 29 -3.06 20.18 10.40
C GLN A 29 -2.33 19.66 9.14
N LYS A 30 -1.30 18.83 9.32
CA LYS A 30 -0.58 18.15 8.23
C LYS A 30 -0.89 16.63 8.21
N PRO A 31 -0.70 15.94 7.07
CA PRO A 31 -0.96 14.51 6.97
C PRO A 31 -0.17 13.68 7.97
N LEU A 32 -0.75 12.54 8.34
CA LEU A 32 -0.12 11.52 9.17
C LEU A 32 0.40 10.38 8.28
N TRP A 33 1.61 9.91 8.57
CA TRP A 33 2.21 8.74 7.95
C TRP A 33 2.05 7.53 8.83
N VAL A 34 1.78 6.38 8.24
CA VAL A 34 1.85 5.09 8.91
C VAL A 34 3.32 4.69 9.08
N LYS A 35 3.73 4.40 10.32
CA LYS A 35 5.09 3.94 10.64
C LYS A 35 5.09 2.45 10.95
N TYR A 36 6.20 1.81 10.60
CA TYR A 36 6.38 0.37 10.69
C TYR A 36 7.63 0.03 11.50
N ASP A 37 7.60 -1.10 12.20
CA ASP A 37 8.81 -1.76 12.69
C ASP A 37 9.49 -2.47 11.53
N LEU A 38 10.38 -1.74 10.84
CA LEU A 38 11.05 -2.24 9.64
C LEU A 38 12.08 -3.34 9.96
N ASP A 39 12.68 -3.33 11.16
CA ASP A 39 13.63 -4.35 11.59
C ASP A 39 12.92 -5.68 11.84
N ALA A 40 11.78 -5.64 12.56
CA ALA A 40 10.94 -6.81 12.74
C ALA A 40 10.35 -7.30 11.41
N LEU A 41 9.93 -6.39 10.52
CA LEU A 41 9.41 -6.74 9.20
C LEU A 41 10.47 -7.47 8.37
N LYS A 42 11.70 -6.93 8.30
CA LYS A 42 12.82 -7.53 7.57
C LYS A 42 13.16 -8.93 8.08
N LYS A 43 13.09 -9.13 9.40
CA LYS A 43 13.39 -10.43 10.04
C LYS A 43 12.28 -11.46 9.82
N ASN A 44 11.02 -11.04 9.86
CA ASN A 44 9.88 -11.95 9.99
C ASN A 44 9.01 -12.08 8.72
N PHE A 45 9.16 -11.19 7.74
CA PHE A 45 8.37 -11.21 6.49
C PHE A 45 9.26 -11.30 5.24
N PRO A 46 9.86 -12.47 4.98
CA PRO A 46 10.70 -12.65 3.80
C PRO A 46 9.86 -12.69 2.53
N LYS A 47 10.43 -12.29 1.39
CA LYS A 47 9.75 -12.28 0.08
C LYS A 47 9.07 -13.62 -0.27
N LYS A 48 9.65 -14.75 0.15
CA LYS A 48 9.09 -16.09 -0.05
C LYS A 48 7.72 -16.30 0.61
N ALA A 49 7.39 -15.53 1.65
CA ALA A 49 6.08 -15.59 2.31
C ALA A 49 4.93 -15.17 1.37
N LEU A 50 5.24 -14.45 0.30
CA LEU A 50 4.27 -14.03 -0.72
C LEU A 50 3.94 -15.12 -1.74
N PHE A 51 4.73 -16.21 -1.80
CA PHE A 51 4.50 -17.29 -2.75
C PHE A 51 3.24 -18.10 -2.38
N GLY A 52 2.45 -18.49 -3.38
CA GLY A 52 1.18 -19.19 -3.18
C GLY A 52 0.03 -18.32 -2.65
N ARG A 53 0.29 -17.09 -2.21
CA ARG A 53 -0.78 -16.14 -1.83
C ARG A 53 -1.52 -15.64 -3.09
N PRO A 54 -2.84 -15.42 -3.02
CA PRO A 54 -3.59 -14.79 -4.10
C PRO A 54 -2.98 -13.45 -4.54
N PRO A 55 -3.07 -13.08 -5.82
CA PRO A 55 -2.57 -11.81 -6.32
C PRO A 55 -3.55 -10.68 -5.99
N THR A 56 -3.70 -10.36 -4.70
CA THR A 56 -4.51 -9.25 -4.20
C THR A 56 -3.70 -8.37 -3.26
N ILE A 57 -4.19 -7.19 -2.89
CA ILE A 57 -3.53 -6.34 -1.88
C ILE A 57 -3.40 -7.05 -0.52
N TRP A 58 -4.33 -7.95 -0.22
CA TRP A 58 -4.38 -8.74 1.02
C TRP A 58 -3.23 -9.73 1.17
N ARG A 59 -2.44 -9.99 0.12
CA ARG A 59 -1.21 -10.77 0.27
C ARG A 59 -0.15 -10.10 1.16
N TYR A 60 -0.31 -8.81 1.46
CA TYR A 60 0.58 -8.00 2.30
C TYR A 60 -0.02 -7.67 3.68
N LEU A 61 -0.95 -8.50 4.20
CA LEU A 61 -1.69 -8.25 5.45
C LEU A 61 -0.82 -7.76 6.62
N GLU A 62 0.39 -8.28 6.72
CA GLU A 62 1.31 -7.94 7.80
C GLU A 62 1.76 -6.46 7.77
N MET A 63 1.70 -5.82 6.59
CA MET A 63 2.00 -4.42 6.36
C MET A 63 0.74 -3.54 6.27
N LEU A 64 -0.47 -4.11 6.43
CA LEU A 64 -1.72 -3.34 6.38
C LEU A 64 -2.23 -3.05 7.79
N PRO A 65 -2.95 -1.95 8.03
CA PRO A 65 -3.52 -1.62 9.34
C PRO A 65 -4.77 -2.46 9.67
N VAL A 66 -4.74 -3.77 9.40
CA VAL A 66 -5.80 -4.71 9.73
C VAL A 66 -5.37 -5.56 10.90
N ARG A 67 -6.17 -5.55 11.98
CA ARG A 67 -5.93 -6.37 13.18
C ARG A 67 -6.66 -7.71 13.12
N ASP A 68 -7.87 -7.71 12.58
CA ASP A 68 -8.74 -8.88 12.44
C ASP A 68 -9.04 -9.15 10.96
N PRO A 69 -8.45 -10.19 10.35
CA PRO A 69 -8.68 -10.54 8.95
C PRO A 69 -10.14 -10.86 8.63
N ASN A 70 -10.96 -11.26 9.62
CA ASN A 70 -12.38 -11.55 9.40
C ASN A 70 -13.21 -10.28 9.11
N LYS A 71 -12.64 -9.10 9.39
CA LYS A 71 -13.29 -7.79 9.13
C LYS A 71 -12.89 -7.18 7.79
N ILE A 72 -12.16 -7.92 6.95
CA ILE A 72 -11.78 -7.47 5.61
C ILE A 72 -13.04 -7.37 4.74
N VAL A 73 -13.28 -6.18 4.21
CA VAL A 73 -14.25 -5.94 3.14
C VAL A 73 -13.44 -5.82 1.85
N SER A 74 -13.79 -6.59 0.83
CA SER A 74 -13.08 -6.63 -0.45
C SER A 74 -14.05 -6.80 -1.61
N LEU A 75 -13.76 -6.13 -2.72
CA LEU A 75 -14.42 -6.31 -4.00
C LEU A 75 -13.56 -7.15 -4.97
N THR A 76 -12.58 -7.89 -4.45
CA THR A 76 -11.59 -8.66 -5.23
C THR A 76 -10.62 -7.76 -5.99
N GLU A 77 -9.94 -6.86 -5.27
CA GLU A 77 -8.90 -6.00 -5.82
C GLU A 77 -7.67 -6.84 -6.22
N THR A 78 -7.41 -6.95 -7.52
CA THR A 78 -6.30 -7.76 -8.07
C THR A 78 -5.00 -6.97 -8.21
N ILE A 79 -3.86 -7.66 -8.30
CA ILE A 79 -2.63 -7.03 -8.81
C ILE A 79 -2.83 -6.68 -10.29
N THR A 80 -2.92 -5.38 -10.56
CA THR A 80 -3.11 -4.83 -11.91
C THR A 80 -1.85 -4.95 -12.78
N PRO A 81 -1.99 -5.00 -14.11
CA PRO A 81 -0.85 -5.23 -15.00
C PRO A 81 0.04 -3.99 -15.16
N ILE A 82 1.29 -4.23 -15.56
CA ILE A 82 2.21 -3.20 -16.07
C ILE A 82 2.36 -3.47 -17.57
N LEU A 83 1.85 -2.57 -18.41
CA LEU A 83 1.78 -2.71 -19.85
C LEU A 83 2.93 -1.94 -20.51
N GLU A 84 3.72 -2.60 -21.36
CA GLU A 84 4.67 -1.88 -22.23
C GLU A 84 3.95 -1.25 -23.42
N THR A 85 4.18 0.04 -23.66
CA THR A 85 3.43 0.85 -24.63
C THR A 85 4.32 1.31 -25.79
N LYS A 86 4.79 0.35 -26.61
CA LYS A 86 5.79 0.58 -27.66
C LYS A 86 5.47 1.73 -28.63
N ARG A 87 4.20 1.89 -29.02
CA ARG A 87 3.77 2.99 -29.92
C ARG A 87 3.93 4.37 -29.28
N LEU A 88 3.56 4.49 -28.00
CA LEU A 88 3.76 5.73 -27.25
C LEU A 88 5.25 5.97 -26.96
N ALA A 89 6.00 4.91 -26.66
CA ALA A 89 7.45 4.99 -26.47
C ALA A 89 8.13 5.60 -27.71
N ALA A 90 7.80 5.12 -28.92
CA ALA A 90 8.30 5.67 -30.17
C ALA A 90 7.87 7.12 -30.40
N HIS A 91 6.61 7.46 -30.10
CA HIS A 91 6.10 8.82 -30.21
C HIS A 91 6.85 9.82 -29.34
N PHE A 92 7.22 9.43 -28.11
CA PHE A 92 7.99 10.26 -27.19
C PHE A 92 9.51 10.13 -27.31
N GLY A 93 10.02 9.30 -28.25
CA GLY A 93 11.45 9.09 -28.44
C GLY A 93 12.15 8.38 -27.27
N VAL A 94 11.42 7.59 -26.47
CA VAL A 94 11.97 6.83 -25.34
C VAL A 94 12.05 5.34 -25.66
N LYS A 95 13.03 4.65 -25.07
CA LYS A 95 13.25 3.21 -25.32
C LYS A 95 12.15 2.33 -24.74
N HIS A 96 11.74 2.59 -23.51
CA HIS A 96 10.71 1.83 -22.82
C HIS A 96 9.74 2.80 -22.13
N LEU A 97 8.44 2.55 -22.33
CA LEU A 97 7.37 3.26 -21.65
C LEU A 97 6.37 2.26 -21.12
N PHE A 98 6.07 2.34 -19.83
CA PHE A 98 5.18 1.42 -19.14
C PHE A 98 3.99 2.15 -18.52
N VAL A 99 2.83 1.49 -18.53
CA VAL A 99 1.61 1.95 -17.86
C VAL A 99 1.19 0.92 -16.81
N LYS A 100 1.05 1.36 -15.56
CA LYS A 100 0.42 0.57 -14.49
C LYS A 100 -1.10 0.79 -14.60
N ASP A 101 -1.83 -0.22 -15.11
CA ASP A 101 -3.23 -0.07 -15.45
C ASP A 101 -4.16 -0.38 -14.26
N GLU A 102 -4.31 0.59 -13.37
CA GLU A 102 -5.22 0.49 -12.21
C GLU A 102 -6.71 0.56 -12.60
N SER A 103 -7.05 0.80 -13.88
CA SER A 103 -8.45 0.77 -14.35
C SER A 103 -9.09 -0.63 -14.27
N ARG A 104 -8.26 -1.67 -14.08
CA ARG A 104 -8.70 -3.07 -13.93
C ARG A 104 -9.32 -3.37 -12.56
N LEU A 105 -9.21 -2.45 -11.60
CA LEU A 105 -9.82 -2.62 -10.27
C LEU A 105 -11.35 -2.57 -10.37
N PRO A 106 -12.09 -3.16 -9.40
CA PRO A 106 -13.55 -3.36 -9.49
C PRO A 106 -14.36 -2.08 -9.73
N THR A 107 -13.87 -0.93 -9.27
CA THR A 107 -14.53 0.38 -9.42
C THR A 107 -14.09 1.12 -10.69
N GLY A 108 -13.18 0.55 -11.49
CA GLY A 108 -12.55 1.23 -12.63
C GLY A 108 -11.55 2.31 -12.23
N SER A 109 -11.14 2.36 -10.96
CA SER A 109 -10.25 3.40 -10.42
C SER A 109 -9.24 2.84 -9.42
N PHE A 110 -8.18 3.60 -9.14
CA PHE A 110 -7.17 3.29 -8.13
C PHE A 110 -7.66 3.43 -6.67
N LYS A 111 -8.86 3.97 -6.45
CA LYS A 111 -9.34 4.34 -5.11
C LYS A 111 -9.76 3.15 -4.27
#